data_AF-A0A372RAZ8-F1
#
_entry.id   AF-A0A372RAZ8-F1
#
_cell.length_a   1.000
_cell.length_b   1.000
_cell.length_c   1.000
_cell.angle_alpha   90.00
_cell.angle_beta   90.00
_cell.angle_gamma   90.00
#
_symmetry.space_group_name_H-M   'P 1'
#
loop_
_entity.id
_entity.type
_entity.pdbx_description
1 polymer ?
#
loop_
_entity_poly.entity_id
_entity_poly.type
_entity_poly.pdbx_seq_one_letter_code
_entity_poly.pdbx_strand_id
1 'polypeptide(L)'
;NRFGREIEFREGAPIQLLQYVEDNSKDGFGKIVLNPAALNILQTIREPLAIISVVGSYRRGKSWFANVLHGRHDGFDLGAKV
;
A
#
# COMPACT_ATOMS: atom_id res chain seq x y z
N ASN A 1 -4.10 0.88 19.58
CA ASN A 1 -5.01 -0.11 20.24
C ASN A 1 -4.14 -1.17 20.94
N ARG A 2 -4.69 -2.12 21.72
CA ARG A 2 -3.88 -3.16 22.39
C ARG A 2 -3.03 -3.96 21.37
N PHE A 3 -3.63 -4.29 20.22
CA PHE A 3 -2.97 -4.98 19.11
C PHE A 3 -1.72 -4.28 18.57
N GLY A 4 -1.79 -2.98 18.30
CA GLY A 4 -0.68 -2.22 17.71
C GLY A 4 0.44 -1.86 18.70
N ARG A 5 0.24 -2.06 20.02
CA ARG A 5 1.31 -1.79 21.02
C ARG A 5 2.42 -2.84 21.01
N GLU A 6 2.12 -4.05 20.56
CA GLU A 6 3.08 -5.16 20.49
C GLU A 6 3.80 -5.22 19.13
N ILE A 7 3.35 -4.42 18.15
CA ILE A 7 3.95 -4.36 16.83
C ILE A 7 5.10 -3.37 16.86
N GLU A 8 6.31 -3.85 16.58
CA GLU A 8 7.50 -3.02 16.49
C GLU A 8 7.34 -1.96 15.38
N PHE A 9 7.69 -0.72 15.72
CA PHE A 9 7.73 0.38 14.77
C PHE A 9 8.88 0.19 13.77
N ARG A 10 8.61 0.21 12.46
CA ARG A 10 9.61 0.05 11.38
C ARG A 10 9.76 1.27 10.49
N GLU A 11 10.79 2.10 10.65
CA GLU A 11 10.95 3.34 9.85
C GLU A 11 10.75 3.17 8.34
N GLY A 12 10.27 4.23 7.68
CA GLY A 12 10.04 4.28 6.24
C GLY A 12 8.66 4.81 5.85
N ALA A 13 8.54 5.27 4.60
CA ALA A 13 7.30 5.75 4.01
C ALA A 13 6.74 4.72 3.00
N PRO A 14 5.41 4.62 2.83
CA PRO A 14 4.84 3.79 1.79
C PRO A 14 5.33 4.18 0.39
N ILE A 15 5.58 3.18 -0.45
CA ILE A 15 5.90 3.37 -1.87
C ILE A 15 4.79 2.77 -2.73
N GLN A 16 4.34 3.52 -3.74
CA GLN A 16 3.37 3.01 -4.70
C GLN A 16 4.02 1.93 -5.56
N LEU A 17 3.50 0.70 -5.51
CA LEU A 17 3.96 -0.41 -6.35
C LEU A 17 3.25 -0.44 -7.71
N LEU A 18 1.92 -0.30 -7.69
CA LEU A 18 1.06 -0.35 -8.86
C LEU A 18 0.31 0.97 -9.01
N GLN A 19 0.24 1.46 -10.24
CA GLN A 19 -0.54 2.63 -10.63
C GLN A 19 -1.49 2.25 -11.75
N TYR A 20 -2.77 2.54 -11.56
CA TYR A 20 -3.72 2.53 -12.67
C TYR A 20 -3.55 3.82 -13.48
N VAL A 21 -3.39 3.69 -14.78
CA VAL A 21 -3.27 4.79 -15.74
C VAL A 21 -4.39 4.62 -16.74
N GLU A 22 -5.22 5.65 -16.88
CA GLU A 22 -6.26 5.67 -17.91
C GLU A 22 -5.62 5.64 -19.30
N ASP A 23 -6.11 4.75 -20.16
CA ASP A 23 -5.73 4.69 -21.56
C ASP A 23 -6.95 5.08 -22.39
N ASN A 24 -6.83 6.17 -23.15
CA ASN A 24 -7.88 6.66 -24.05
C ASN A 24 -7.97 5.83 -25.35
N SER A 25 -7.31 4.67 -25.42
CA SER A 25 -7.43 3.73 -26.53
C SER A 25 -8.87 3.22 -26.70
N LYS A 26 -9.21 2.85 -27.94
CA LYS A 26 -10.57 2.46 -28.37
C LYS A 26 -11.15 1.24 -27.62
N ASP A 27 -10.31 0.47 -26.94
CA ASP A 27 -10.69 -0.74 -26.21
C ASP A 27 -11.20 -0.44 -24.78
N GLY A 28 -11.07 0.81 -24.32
CA GLY A 28 -11.76 1.35 -23.13
C GLY A 28 -11.25 0.90 -21.77
N PHE A 29 -10.20 0.08 -21.69
CA PHE A 29 -9.59 -0.35 -20.43
C PHE A 29 -8.28 0.41 -20.19
N GLY A 30 -8.12 0.99 -19.00
CA GLY A 30 -6.83 1.52 -18.56
C GLY A 30 -5.81 0.44 -18.27
N LYS A 31 -4.57 0.86 -18.05
CA LYS A 31 -3.40 0.00 -17.84
C LYS A 31 -2.95 0.03 -16.38
N ILE A 32 -2.38 -1.07 -15.92
CA ILE A 32 -1.68 -1.13 -14.63
C ILE A 32 -0.18 -1.02 -14.91
N VAL A 33 0.46 0.00 -14.37
CA VAL A 33 1.88 0.28 -14.51
C VAL A 33 2.59 -0.03 -13.19
N LEU A 34 3.73 -0.71 -13.28
CA LEU A 34 4.60 -1.00 -12.15
C LEU A 34 5.56 0.16 -11.91
N ASN A 35 5.75 0.54 -10.64
CA ASN A 35 6.80 1.48 -10.27
C ASN A 35 8.16 0.75 -10.22
N PRO A 36 9.13 1.11 -11.07
CA PRO A 36 10.43 0.46 -11.09
C PRO A 36 11.21 0.65 -9.79
N ALA A 37 11.03 1.77 -9.07
CA ALA A 37 11.70 2.00 -7.79
C ALA A 37 11.20 1.02 -6.71
N ALA A 38 9.89 0.76 -6.67
CA ALA A 38 9.31 -0.21 -5.75
C ALA A 38 9.76 -1.64 -6.10
N LEU A 39 9.81 -1.98 -7.39
CA LEU A 39 10.28 -3.29 -7.84
C LEU A 39 11.75 -3.53 -7.46
N ASN A 40 12.62 -2.53 -7.61
CA ASN A 40 14.02 -2.63 -7.21
C ASN A 40 14.15 -2.91 -5.71
N ILE A 41 13.33 -2.29 -4.85
CA ILE A 41 13.32 -2.58 -3.41
C ILE A 41 12.90 -4.03 -3.16
N LEU A 42 11.87 -4.53 -3.84
CA LEU A 42 11.44 -5.92 -3.67
C LEU A 42 12.52 -6.92 -4.11
N GLN A 43 13.29 -6.59 -5.15
CA GLN A 43 14.38 -7.44 -5.66
C GLN A 43 15.58 -7.54 -4.71
N THR A 44 15.75 -6.60 -3.77
CA THR A 44 16.83 -6.70 -2.78
C THR A 44 16.50 -7.65 -1.62
N ILE A 45 15.22 -7.98 -1.43
CA ILE A 45 14.76 -8.90 -0.37
C ILE A 45 15.04 -10.35 -0.82
N ARG A 46 16.01 -11.00 -0.18
CA ARG A 46 16.37 -12.40 -0.46
C ARG A 46 15.76 -13.42 0.51
N GLU A 47 15.21 -12.92 1.61
CA GLU A 47 14.59 -13.73 2.65
C GLU A 47 13.14 -14.08 2.27
N PRO A 48 12.57 -15.15 2.83
CA PRO A 48 11.15 -15.47 2.64
C PRO A 48 10.26 -14.29 3.06
N LEU A 49 9.37 -13.87 2.16
CA LEU A 49 8.48 -12.72 2.37
C LEU A 49 7.05 -13.19 2.63
N ALA A 50 6.44 -12.69 3.70
CA ALA A 50 5.00 -12.78 3.94
C ALA A 50 4.30 -11.50 3.44
N ILE A 51 3.25 -11.65 2.63
CA ILE A 51 2.50 -10.52 2.07
C ILE A 51 1.12 -10.46 2.71
N ILE A 52 0.76 -9.29 3.22
CA ILE A 52 -0.58 -8.99 3.73
C ILE A 52 -1.20 -7.92 2.85
N SER A 53 -2.42 -8.16 2.36
CA SER A 53 -3.18 -7.22 1.54
C SER A 53 -4.49 -6.84 2.21
N VAL A 54 -4.84 -5.55 2.16
CA VAL A 54 -6.10 -5.01 2.68
C VAL A 54 -6.93 -4.50 1.51
N VAL A 55 -8.02 -5.20 1.19
CA VAL A 55 -8.90 -4.91 0.05
C VAL A 55 -10.31 -4.57 0.49
N GLY A 56 -11.05 -3.82 -0.35
CA GLY A 56 -12.43 -3.43 -0.08
C GLY A 56 -12.80 -2.08 -0.69
N SER A 57 -14.08 -1.72 -0.61
CA SER A 57 -14.63 -0.51 -1.23
C SER A 57 -13.92 0.79 -0.81
N TYR A 58 -13.97 1.80 -1.66
CA TYR A 58 -13.44 3.14 -1.37
C TYR A 58 -14.02 3.71 -0.07
N ARG A 59 -13.19 4.40 0.72
CA ARG A 59 -13.58 5.04 1.99
C ARG A 59 -14.14 4.11 3.08
N ARG A 60 -13.71 2.84 3.13
CA ARG A 60 -14.04 1.89 4.22
C ARG A 60 -12.89 1.63 5.21
N GLY A 61 -12.03 2.62 5.46
CA GLY A 61 -11.01 2.54 6.51
C GLY A 61 -9.81 1.62 6.23
N LYS A 62 -9.57 1.25 4.97
CA LYS A 62 -8.47 0.33 4.59
C LYS A 62 -7.08 0.85 4.98
N SER A 63 -6.75 2.10 4.65
CA SER A 63 -5.47 2.71 5.03
C SER A 63 -5.31 2.79 6.55
N TRP A 64 -6.41 3.07 7.27
CA TRP A 64 -6.40 3.08 8.73
C TRP A 64 -6.09 1.69 9.30
N PHE A 65 -6.74 0.65 8.77
CA PHE A 65 -6.48 -0.73 9.19
C PHE A 65 -5.06 -1.17 8.86
N ALA A 66 -4.54 -0.81 7.68
CA ALA A 66 -3.16 -1.07 7.29
C ALA A 66 -2.15 -0.38 8.25
N ASN A 67 -2.42 0.87 8.65
CA ASN A 67 -1.60 1.59 9.64
C ASN A 67 -1.61 0.90 11.02
N VAL A 68 -2.77 0.43 11.47
CA VAL A 68 -2.90 -0.35 12.71
C VAL A 68 -2.08 -1.65 12.65
N LEU A 69 -2.08 -2.36 11.51
CA LEU A 69 -1.23 -3.54 11.30
C LEU A 69 0.28 -3.22 11.28
N HIS A 70 0.65 -1.98 10.93
CA HIS A 70 2.04 -1.50 10.97
C HIS A 70 2.43 -0.90 12.33
N GLY A 71 1.55 -0.94 13.34
CA GLY A 71 1.83 -0.38 14.67
C GLY A 71 1.99 1.14 14.72
N ARG A 72 1.53 1.87 13.69
CA ARG A 72 1.71 3.33 13.58
C ARG A 72 0.50 4.04 13.00
N HIS A 73 0.54 5.36 12.91
CA HIS A 73 -0.59 6.19 12.44
C HIS A 73 -0.26 7.10 11.24
N ASP A 74 1.01 7.15 10.84
CA ASP A 74 1.61 8.05 9.84
C ASP A 74 2.14 7.30 8.61
N GLY A 75 1.76 6.03 8.43
CA GLY A 75 2.16 5.22 7.29
C GLY A 75 1.42 5.62 6.00
N PHE A 76 0.32 4.92 5.71
CA PHE A 76 -0.55 5.20 4.57
C PHE A 76 -1.43 6.41 4.84
N ASP A 77 -1.55 7.31 3.85
CA ASP A 77 -2.53 8.38 3.89
C ASP A 77 -3.95 7.80 4.02
N LEU A 78 -4.72 8.33 4.96
CA LEU A 78 -6.07 7.91 5.24
C LEU A 78 -7.06 8.34 4.16
N GLY A 79 -6.63 9.22 3.24
CA GLY A 79 -7.43 9.67 2.12
C GLY A 79 -8.65 10.43 2.61
N ALA A 80 -8.45 11.67 3.05
CA ALA A 80 -9.54 12.54 3.46
C ALA A 80 -9.40 13.92 2.82
N LYS A 81 -10.09 14.12 1.69
CA LYS A 81 -10.94 15.29 1.53
C LYS A 81 -12.27 14.84 0.92
N VAL A 82 -13.35 15.28 1.56
CA VAL A 82 -14.67 15.42 0.93
C VAL A 82 -14.50 16.27 -0.32
#